data_AF-A0AAU6WQH0-F1
#
_entry.id   AF-A0AAU6WQH0-F1
#
_cell.length_a   1.000
_cell.length_b   1.000
_cell.length_c   1.000
_cell.angle_alpha   90.00
_cell.angle_beta   90.00
_cell.angle_gamma   90.00
#
_symmetry.space_group_name_H-M   'P 1'
#
loop_
_entity.id
_entity.type
_entity.pdbx_description
1 polymer ?
#
loop_
_entity_poly.entity_id
_entity_poly.type
_entity_poly.pdbx_seq_one_letter_code
_entity_poly.pdbx_strand_id
1 'polypeptide(L)' 'MKKKILFCAMIGISVMAFARVQAVWTSTCGVKHYTYFPDNWTYNQMSNAIASINEAECGTRPDVTINP' A
#
# COMPACT_ATOMS: atom_id res chain seq x y z
N MET A 1 -22.23 45.83 -21.13
CA MET A 1 -21.39 44.62 -21.36
C MET A 1 -20.86 44.10 -20.04
N LYS A 2 -21.27 42.91 -19.58
CA LYS A 2 -20.52 42.15 -18.56
C LYS A 2 -20.68 40.65 -18.87
N LYS A 3 -19.76 40.11 -19.67
CA LYS A 3 -19.63 38.66 -19.89
C LYS A 3 -19.03 38.07 -18.60
N LYS A 4 -19.82 37.33 -17.83
CA LYS A 4 -19.31 36.48 -16.75
C LYS A 4 -18.83 35.18 -17.39
N ILE A 5 -17.56 35.15 -17.77
CA ILE A 5 -16.90 33.93 -18.22
C ILE A 5 -16.67 33.11 -16.96
N LEU A 6 -17.52 32.11 -16.77
CA LEU A 6 -17.35 31.09 -15.74
C LEU A 6 -16.11 30.28 -16.13
N PHE A 7 -14.96 30.63 -15.55
CA PHE A 7 -13.78 29.77 -15.60
C PHE A 7 -14.12 28.53 -14.77
N CYS A 8 -14.65 27.50 -15.41
CA CYS A 8 -14.60 26.15 -14.89
C CYS A 8 -13.12 25.79 -14.78
N ALA A 9 -12.58 26.02 -13.58
CA ALA A 9 -11.30 25.45 -13.16
C ALA A 9 -11.44 23.94 -13.33
N MET A 10 -10.91 23.42 -14.44
CA MET A 10 -10.56 22.02 -14.56
C MET A 10 -9.47 21.78 -13.52
N ILE A 11 -9.91 21.49 -12.28
CA ILE A 11 -9.07 20.91 -11.26
C ILE A 11 -8.64 19.58 -11.85
N GLY A 12 -7.47 19.58 -12.49
CA GLY A 12 -6.79 18.38 -12.91
C GLY A 12 -6.54 17.56 -11.67
N ILE A 13 -7.47 16.66 -11.36
CA ILE A 13 -7.24 15.59 -10.41
C ILE A 13 -6.18 14.72 -11.08
N SER A 14 -4.92 15.06 -10.84
CA SER A 14 -3.81 14.15 -11.05
C SER A 14 -4.03 13.03 -10.05
N VAL A 15 -4.85 12.05 -10.43
CA VAL A 15 -4.83 10.72 -9.82
C VAL A 15 -3.46 10.17 -10.17
N MET A 16 -2.50 10.42 -9.28
CA MET A 16 -1.27 9.65 -9.23
C MET A 16 -1.73 8.22 -8.97
N ALA A 17 -1.92 7.46 -10.05
CA ALA A 17 -2.13 6.03 -10.00
C ALA A 17 -0.80 5.43 -9.57
N PHE A 18 -0.49 5.51 -8.27
CA PHE A 18 0.64 4.78 -7.69
C PHE A 18 0.45 3.31 -8.05
N ALA A 19 1.40 2.71 -8.76
CA ALA A 19 1.35 1.28 -8.99
C ALA A 19 1.46 0.62 -7.61
N ARG A 20 0.61 -0.37 -7.33
CA ARG A 20 0.57 -1.04 -6.03
C ARG A 20 1.06 -2.47 -6.21
N VAL A 21 2.03 -2.88 -5.41
CA VAL A 21 2.45 -4.28 -5.35
C VAL A 21 1.57 -4.99 -4.33
N GLN A 22 0.91 -6.07 -4.74
CA GLN A 22 0.12 -6.89 -3.82
C GLN A 22 0.99 -8.02 -3.26
N ALA A 23 1.07 -8.12 -1.93
CA ALA A 23 1.63 -9.28 -1.23
C ALA A 23 0.49 -10.10 -0.62
N VAL A 24 0.56 -11.42 -0.80
CA VAL A 24 -0.35 -12.39 -0.19
C VAL A 24 0.44 -13.27 0.76
N TRP A 25 0.01 -13.35 2.01
CA TRP A 25 0.72 -14.10 3.05
C TRP A 25 -0.26 -14.62 4.10
N THR A 26 0.20 -15.60 4.88
CA THR A 26 -0.54 -16.15 6.02
C THR A 26 0.22 -15.80 7.30
N SER A 27 -0.47 -15.26 8.28
CA SER A 27 0.13 -14.88 9.56
C SER A 27 0.52 -16.09 10.40
N THR A 28 1.36 -15.84 11.40
CA THR A 28 1.79 -16.87 12.36
C THR A 28 0.63 -17.46 13.16
N CYS A 29 -0.49 -16.75 13.26
CA CYS A 29 -1.74 -17.23 13.85
C CYS A 29 -2.76 -17.77 12.82
N GLY A 30 -2.35 -17.97 11.56
CA GLY A 30 -3.13 -18.67 10.53
C GLY A 30 -4.11 -17.80 9.74
N VAL A 31 -4.05 -16.47 9.85
CA VAL A 31 -4.93 -15.54 9.14
C VAL A 31 -4.34 -15.19 7.77
N LYS A 32 -5.16 -15.22 6.70
CA LYS A 32 -4.70 -14.87 5.35
C LYS A 32 -4.85 -13.36 5.10
N HIS A 33 -3.79 -12.72 4.63
CA HIS A 33 -3.75 -11.29 4.33
C HIS A 33 -3.52 -11.02 2.84
N TYR A 34 -4.10 -9.92 2.37
CA TYR A 34 -3.85 -9.34 1.06
C TYR A 34 -3.46 -7.89 1.29
N THR A 35 -2.16 -7.61 1.24
CA THR A 35 -1.61 -6.29 1.58
C THR A 35 -1.12 -5.61 0.31
N TYR A 36 -1.55 -4.37 0.07
CA TYR A 36 -1.05 -3.55 -1.02
C TYR A 36 0.03 -2.62 -0.50
N PHE A 37 1.20 -2.68 -1.11
CA PHE A 37 2.33 -1.81 -0.82
C PHE A 37 2.53 -0.79 -1.96
N PRO A 38 3.09 0.38 -1.65
CA PRO A 38 3.57 1.30 -2.67
C PRO A 38 4.62 0.65 -3.58
N ASP A 39 4.61 0.97 -4.88
CA ASP A 39 5.60 0.52 -5.88
C ASP A 39 7.04 0.93 -5.55
N ASN A 40 7.22 2.05 -4.85
CA ASN A 40 8.53 2.54 -4.45
C ASN A 40 9.12 1.84 -3.21
N TRP A 41 8.40 0.89 -2.60
CA TRP A 41 8.92 0.11 -1.49
C TRP A 41 9.83 -1.02 -1.97
N THR A 42 11.00 -1.11 -1.35
CA THR A 42 11.88 -2.26 -1.50
C THR A 42 11.27 -3.50 -0.82
N TYR A 43 11.66 -4.70 -1.27
CA TYR A 43 11.22 -5.94 -0.62
C TYR A 43 11.58 -6.00 0.87
N ASN A 44 12.69 -5.38 1.28
CA ASN A 44 13.07 -5.28 2.69
C ASN A 44 12.12 -4.38 3.50
N GLN A 45 11.54 -3.34 2.90
CA GLN A 45 10.55 -2.50 3.57
C GLN A 45 9.21 -3.26 3.69
N MET A 46 8.82 -3.96 2.64
CA MET A 46 7.62 -4.79 2.64
C MET A 46 7.72 -5.93 3.66
N SER A 47 8.85 -6.64 3.73
CA SER A 47 9.06 -7.72 4.70
C SER A 47 9.01 -7.24 6.13
N ASN A 48 9.67 -6.11 6.43
CA ASN A 48 9.62 -5.49 7.75
C ASN A 48 8.21 -5.07 8.16
N ALA A 49 7.41 -4.57 7.21
CA ALA A 49 6.01 -4.23 7.48
C ALA A 49 5.18 -5.48 7.78
N ILE A 50 5.33 -6.55 7.00
CA ILE A 50 4.65 -7.84 7.26
C ILE A 50 5.05 -8.41 8.63
N ALA A 51 6.33 -8.34 9.00
CA ALA A 51 6.82 -8.78 10.30
C ALA A 51 6.18 -7.97 11.45
N SER A 52 6.07 -6.65 11.30
CA SER A 52 5.39 -5.79 12.27
C SER A 52 3.89 -6.07 12.36
N ILE A 53 3.22 -6.38 11.25
CA ILE A 53 1.80 -6.76 11.25
C ILE A 53 1.62 -8.08 12.03
N ASN A 54 2.45 -9.09 11.77
CA ASN A 54 2.42 -10.34 12.53
C ASN A 54 2.64 -10.12 14.03
N GLU A 55 3.56 -9.24 14.38
CA GLU A 55 3.85 -8.91 15.79
C GLU A 55 2.64 -8.26 16.46
N ALA A 56 1.99 -7.32 15.77
CA ALA A 56 0.80 -6.65 16.29
C ALA A 56 -0.43 -7.57 16.40
N GLU A 57 -0.62 -8.49 15.45
CA GLU A 57 -1.80 -9.35 15.39
C GLU A 57 -1.64 -10.65 16.17
N CYS A 58 -0.48 -11.29 16.08
CA CYS A 58 -0.22 -12.62 16.60
C CYS A 58 0.83 -12.63 17.74
N GLY A 59 1.38 -11.47 18.12
CA GLY A 59 2.39 -11.37 19.19
C GLY A 59 3.76 -11.94 18.84
N THR A 60 3.99 -12.29 17.57
CA THR A 60 5.23 -12.91 17.10
C THR A 60 5.77 -12.14 15.90
N ARG A 61 7.05 -11.79 15.91
CA ARG A 61 7.74 -11.13 14.80
C ARG A 61 8.54 -12.15 13.98
N PRO A 62 7.98 -12.72 12.90
CA PRO A 62 8.69 -13.69 12.07
C PRO A 62 9.73 -13.00 11.17
N ASP A 63 10.70 -13.78 10.72
CA ASP A 63 11.53 -13.41 9.57
C ASP A 63 10.72 -13.62 8.27
N VAL A 64 10.60 -12.57 7.46
CA VAL A 64 9.76 -12.55 6.26
C VAL A 64 10.64 -12.45 5.03
N THR A 65 10.61 -13.49 4.20
CA THR A 65 11.25 -13.48 2.87
C THR A 65 10.18 -13.32 1.81
N ILE A 66 10.31 -12.29 0.95
CA ILE A 66 9.44 -12.07 -0.20
C ILE A 66 10.14 -12.64 -1.43
N ASN A 67 9.49 -13.59 -2.10
CA ASN A 67 9.92 -14.11 -3.38
C ASN A 67 9.14 -13.37 -4.49
N PRO A 68 9.79 -12.55 -5.33
CA PRO A 68 9.15 -11.85 -6.43
C PRO A 68 8.51 -12.76 -7.48
#